data_AF-A0A9N9I0E7-F1
#
_entry.id   AF-A0A9N9I0E7-F1
#
_cell.length_a   1.000
_cell.length_b   1.000
_cell.length_c   1.000
_cell.angle_alpha   90.00
_cell.angle_beta   90.00
_cell.angle_gamma   90.00
#
_symmetry.space_group_name_H-M   'P 1'
#
loop_
_entity.id
_entity.type
_entity.pdbx_description
1 polymer ?
#
loop_
_entity_poly.entity_id
_entity_poly.type
_entity_poly.pdbx_seq_one_letter_code
_entity_poly.pdbx_strand_id
1 'polypeptide(L)'
;MNYFCKRNFNFGQVGRYVKNRKFSSLLSKEIKDHEIKQIGVIGAGQMGFGIALVTAHIAQLPVKVLDSNPKQIEKGSSFVDGLLEKDIVKNRITRDKATETKSRITTTTSISEFSTMDFIIEAIPEDVDLKREIFAKLDQITSDDTILATNTSSISITKIAAATKKPAKVIGMHFLNPVPIMG
;
A
#
# COMPACT_ATOMS: atom_id res chain seq x y z
N MET A 1 47.57 5.29 -15.74
CA MET A 1 47.84 4.59 -17.02
C MET A 1 46.93 3.36 -17.07
N ASN A 2 46.13 3.26 -18.13
CA ASN A 2 45.04 2.30 -18.34
C ASN A 2 45.48 0.83 -18.28
N TYR A 3 44.56 -0.10 -18.00
CA TYR A 3 44.05 -1.00 -19.06
C TYR A 3 42.67 -1.59 -18.70
N PHE A 4 41.76 -1.32 -19.63
CA PHE A 4 40.44 -1.91 -19.87
C PHE A 4 40.58 -3.41 -20.23
N CYS A 5 39.66 -4.27 -19.77
CA CYS A 5 39.33 -5.50 -20.49
C CYS A 5 37.81 -5.73 -20.44
N LYS A 6 37.16 -5.55 -21.59
CA LYS A 6 35.76 -5.88 -21.87
C LYS A 6 35.53 -7.39 -21.75
N ARG A 7 34.43 -7.83 -21.15
CA ARG A 7 33.67 -9.02 -21.58
C ARG A 7 32.22 -8.92 -21.11
N ASN A 8 31.32 -9.16 -22.06
CA ASN A 8 29.87 -9.04 -21.99
C ASN A 8 29.27 -9.94 -20.89
N PHE A 9 28.44 -9.38 -20.01
CA PHE A 9 27.60 -10.16 -19.11
C PHE A 9 26.24 -10.39 -19.76
N ASN A 10 26.00 -11.63 -20.17
CA ASN A 10 24.80 -12.11 -20.83
C ASN A 10 23.72 -12.40 -19.76
N PHE A 11 22.50 -11.93 -19.99
CA PHE A 11 21.35 -11.93 -19.07
C PHE A 11 20.71 -13.34 -18.94
N GLY A 12 21.50 -14.35 -18.56
CA GLY A 12 21.07 -15.75 -18.56
C GLY A 12 21.43 -16.59 -17.34
N GLN A 13 22.09 -16.05 -16.31
CA GLN A 13 22.59 -16.88 -15.20
C GLN A 13 22.51 -16.24 -13.79
N VAL A 14 21.36 -15.66 -13.43
CA VAL A 14 21.01 -15.45 -12.01
C VAL A 14 19.60 -16.01 -11.73
N GLY A 15 19.28 -17.13 -12.39
CA GLY A 15 18.07 -17.90 -12.20
C GLY A 15 18.35 -19.18 -11.41
N ARG A 16 18.99 -19.08 -10.23
CA ARG A 16 19.22 -20.19 -9.27
C ARG A 16 19.68 -19.60 -7.93
N TYR A 17 19.07 -20.05 -6.83
CA TYR A 17 19.09 -19.49 -5.46
C TYR A 17 18.18 -18.27 -5.29
N VAL A 18 16.91 -18.35 -4.84
CA VAL A 18 16.38 -19.09 -3.69
C VAL A 18 14.92 -19.47 -3.97
N LYS A 19 14.67 -20.77 -4.21
CA LYS A 19 13.36 -21.39 -3.97
C LYS A 19 13.21 -21.55 -2.45
N ASN A 20 12.63 -20.59 -1.74
CA ASN A 20 12.18 -20.78 -0.36
C ASN A 20 10.65 -20.77 -0.27
N ARG A 21 10.04 -21.77 -0.91
CA ARG A 21 8.68 -22.27 -0.61
C ARG A 21 8.67 -23.05 0.72
N LYS A 22 9.11 -22.43 1.81
CA LYS A 22 9.04 -23.01 3.17
C LYS A 22 8.33 -22.12 4.19
N PHE A 23 7.98 -20.88 3.83
CA PHE A 23 7.21 -20.01 4.71
C PHE A 23 5.70 -20.32 4.65
N SER A 24 5.15 -20.64 3.47
CA SER A 24 3.71 -20.87 3.32
C SER A 24 3.22 -22.20 3.93
N SER A 25 4.08 -23.21 4.07
CA SER A 25 3.67 -24.52 4.60
C SER A 25 3.44 -24.51 6.11
N LEU A 26 4.08 -23.59 6.84
CA LEU A 26 3.91 -23.43 8.30
C LEU A 26 2.60 -22.73 8.67
N LEU A 27 1.95 -22.09 7.70
CA LEU A 27 0.74 -21.29 7.86
C LEU A 27 -0.56 -22.09 7.58
N SER A 28 -0.45 -23.39 7.34
CA SER A 28 -1.53 -24.20 6.74
C SER A 28 -2.48 -24.89 7.71
N LYS A 29 -2.28 -24.76 9.04
CA LYS A 29 -3.27 -25.20 10.02
C LYS A 29 -3.89 -23.97 10.68
N GLU A 30 -5.11 -23.66 10.24
CA GLU A 30 -6.04 -22.64 10.80
C GLU A 30 -5.82 -21.17 10.40
N ILE A 31 -5.39 -20.88 9.17
CA ILE A 31 -5.68 -19.55 8.58
C ILE A 31 -7.00 -19.66 7.84
N LYS A 32 -8.04 -19.02 8.35
CA LYS A 32 -9.22 -18.70 7.54
C LYS A 32 -8.72 -17.82 6.40
N ASP A 33 -8.86 -18.27 5.15
CA ASP A 33 -8.62 -17.44 3.97
C ASP A 33 -9.60 -16.26 4.03
N HIS A 34 -9.14 -15.12 4.53
CA HIS A 34 -9.89 -13.87 4.45
C HIS A 34 -9.55 -13.25 3.10
N GLU A 35 -10.44 -13.44 2.13
CA GLU A 35 -10.29 -12.90 0.78
C GLU A 35 -10.36 -11.37 0.83
N ILE A 36 -9.25 -10.70 0.52
CA ILE A 36 -9.19 -9.24 0.45
C ILE A 36 -9.79 -8.78 -0.89
N LYS A 37 -10.93 -8.11 -0.84
CA LYS A 37 -11.66 -7.59 -2.00
C LYS A 37 -11.56 -6.09 -2.12
N GLN A 38 -11.48 -5.37 -1.00
CA GLN A 38 -11.40 -3.91 -0.98
C GLN A 38 -10.35 -3.41 0.02
N ILE A 39 -9.51 -2.49 -0.45
CA ILE A 39 -8.44 -1.91 0.35
C ILE A 39 -8.72 -0.44 0.63
N GLY A 40 -8.57 -0.05 1.88
CA GLY A 40 -8.57 1.36 2.30
C GLY A 40 -7.15 1.89 2.46
N VAL A 41 -6.91 3.14 2.07
CA VAL A 41 -5.70 3.89 2.40
C VAL A 41 -6.07 5.19 3.11
N ILE A 42 -5.49 5.44 4.28
CA ILE A 42 -5.72 6.67 5.05
C ILE A 42 -4.53 7.62 4.85
N GLY A 43 -4.80 8.78 4.26
CA GLY A 43 -3.83 9.81 3.90
C GLY A 43 -3.66 9.93 2.38
N ALA A 44 -3.83 11.14 1.84
CA ALA A 44 -3.64 11.47 0.42
C ALA A 44 -2.27 12.09 0.12
N GLY A 45 -1.28 11.88 0.99
CA GLY A 45 0.11 12.27 0.74
C GLY A 45 0.78 11.40 -0.33
N GLN A 46 2.05 11.69 -0.61
CA GLN A 46 2.85 10.91 -1.57
C GLN A 46 2.88 9.41 -1.25
N MET A 47 3.03 9.06 0.04
CA MET A 47 3.04 7.66 0.47
C MET A 47 1.68 7.00 0.26
N GLY A 48 0.59 7.65 0.68
CA GLY A 48 -0.75 7.09 0.54
C GLY A 48 -1.16 6.83 -0.91
N PHE A 49 -0.96 7.82 -1.80
CA PHE A 49 -1.24 7.60 -3.22
C PHE A 49 -0.25 6.65 -3.90
N GLY A 50 1.02 6.60 -3.45
CA GLY A 50 1.97 5.58 -3.91
C GLY A 50 1.50 4.16 -3.56
N ILE A 51 1.05 3.95 -2.32
CA ILE A 51 0.50 2.67 -1.85
C ILE A 51 -0.79 2.32 -2.63
N ALA A 52 -1.66 3.30 -2.85
CA ALA A 52 -2.87 3.12 -3.65
C ALA A 52 -2.54 2.72 -5.09
N LEU A 53 -1.54 3.37 -5.71
CA LEU A 53 -1.10 3.03 -7.05
C LEU A 53 -0.53 1.62 -7.14
N VAL A 54 0.34 1.21 -6.21
CA VAL A 54 0.87 -0.16 -6.17
C VAL A 54 -0.24 -1.18 -5.97
N THR A 55 -1.19 -0.90 -5.08
CA THR A 55 -2.36 -1.75 -4.84
C THR A 55 -3.19 -1.93 -6.11
N ALA A 56 -3.56 -0.82 -6.76
CA ALA A 56 -4.36 -0.84 -7.97
C ALA A 56 -3.64 -1.49 -9.15
N HIS A 57 -2.33 -1.30 -9.27
CA HIS A 57 -1.56 -1.76 -10.42
C HIS A 57 -1.10 -3.22 -10.29
N ILE A 58 -0.48 -3.55 -9.15
CA ILE A 58 0.16 -4.86 -8.92
C ILE A 58 -0.83 -5.86 -8.36
N ALA A 59 -1.56 -5.50 -7.31
CA ALA A 59 -2.57 -6.38 -6.72
C ALA A 59 -3.87 -6.41 -7.54
N GLN A 60 -4.09 -5.43 -8.42
CA GLN A 60 -5.29 -5.30 -9.25
C GLN A 60 -6.59 -5.23 -8.44
N LEU A 61 -6.51 -4.72 -7.20
CA LEU A 61 -7.63 -4.59 -6.28
C LEU A 61 -8.17 -3.16 -6.26
N PRO A 62 -9.50 -2.98 -6.06
CA PRO A 62 -10.08 -1.68 -5.74
C PRO A 62 -9.47 -1.09 -4.48
N VAL A 63 -9.12 0.21 -4.54
CA VAL A 63 -8.56 0.95 -3.42
C VAL A 63 -9.28 2.28 -3.23
N LYS A 64 -9.63 2.60 -1.98
CA LYS A 64 -10.23 3.88 -1.59
C LYS A 64 -9.24 4.68 -0.74
N VAL A 65 -8.92 5.89 -1.17
CA VAL A 65 -8.02 6.81 -0.46
C VAL A 65 -8.85 7.85 0.30
N LEU A 66 -8.60 7.98 1.60
CA LEU A 66 -9.20 8.99 2.46
C LEU A 66 -8.22 10.11 2.76
N ASP A 67 -8.68 11.35 2.69
CA ASP A 67 -8.03 12.48 3.36
C ASP A 67 -9.07 13.52 3.74
N SER A 68 -8.91 14.17 4.89
CA SER A 68 -9.86 15.21 5.33
C SER A 68 -9.74 16.50 4.53
N ASN A 69 -8.62 16.68 3.80
CA ASN A 69 -8.36 17.85 2.98
C ASN A 69 -8.55 17.55 1.48
N PRO A 70 -9.62 18.04 0.84
CA PRO A 70 -9.86 17.85 -0.60
C PRO A 70 -8.69 18.29 -1.49
N LYS A 71 -7.92 19.31 -1.07
CA LYS A 71 -6.76 19.78 -1.83
C LYS A 71 -5.62 18.75 -1.84
N GLN A 72 -5.50 17.94 -0.79
CA GLN A 72 -4.51 16.85 -0.77
C GLN A 72 -4.92 15.72 -1.71
N ILE A 73 -6.22 15.41 -1.76
CA ILE A 73 -6.78 14.45 -2.71
C ILE A 73 -6.50 14.88 -4.16
N GLU A 74 -6.76 16.15 -4.49
CA GLU A 74 -6.53 16.69 -5.83
C GLU A 74 -5.05 16.63 -6.23
N LYS A 75 -4.15 17.10 -5.35
CA LYS A 75 -2.70 17.05 -5.56
C LYS A 75 -2.20 15.63 -5.75
N GLY A 76 -2.65 14.70 -4.91
CA GLY A 76 -2.22 13.31 -4.96
C GLY A 76 -2.79 12.54 -6.15
N SER A 77 -4.01 12.85 -6.58
CA SER A 77 -4.57 12.32 -7.83
C SER A 77 -3.76 12.79 -9.05
N SER A 78 -3.39 14.07 -9.07
CA SER A 78 -2.52 14.63 -10.12
C SER A 78 -1.12 13.99 -10.11
N PHE A 79 -0.59 13.67 -8.92
CA PHE A 79 0.67 12.94 -8.77
C PHE A 79 0.58 11.54 -9.39
N VAL A 80 -0.50 10.79 -9.14
CA VAL A 80 -0.73 9.47 -9.77
C VAL A 80 -0.77 9.59 -11.29
N ASP A 81 -1.47 10.59 -11.82
CA ASP A 81 -1.55 10.83 -13.26
C ASP A 81 -0.17 11.07 -13.89
N GLY A 82 0.66 11.89 -13.24
CA GLY A 82 2.04 12.13 -13.69
C GLY A 82 2.92 10.87 -13.66
N LEU A 83 2.72 9.98 -12.68
CA LEU A 83 3.45 8.71 -12.60
C LEU A 83 3.04 7.76 -13.72
N LEU A 84 1.74 7.59 -13.94
CA LEU A 84 1.22 6.74 -15.00
C LEU A 84 1.66 7.22 -16.39
N GLU A 85 1.58 8.53 -16.65
CA GLU A 85 2.03 9.10 -17.92
C GLU A 85 3.53 8.89 -18.14
N LYS A 86 4.34 9.06 -17.10
CA LYS A 86 5.78 8.79 -17.16
C LYS A 86 6.08 7.34 -17.51
N ASP A 87 5.30 6.39 -16.99
CA ASP A 87 5.48 4.98 -17.30
C ASP A 87 4.95 4.61 -18.70
N ILE A 88 3.92 5.31 -19.21
CA ILE A 88 3.50 5.21 -20.63
C ILE A 88 4.61 5.69 -21.56
N VAL A 89 5.16 6.90 -21.32
CA VAL A 89 6.25 7.48 -22.14
C VAL A 89 7.49 6.58 -22.15
N LYS A 90 7.76 5.88 -21.04
CA LYS A 90 8.84 4.91 -20.92
C LYS A 90 8.51 3.52 -21.47
N ASN A 91 7.32 3.32 -22.05
CA ASN A 91 6.82 2.04 -22.54
C ASN A 91 6.82 0.93 -21.48
N ARG A 92 6.65 1.28 -20.20
CA ARG A 92 6.54 0.31 -19.09
C ARG A 92 5.12 -0.23 -18.94
N ILE A 93 4.13 0.59 -19.26
CA ILE A 93 2.70 0.23 -19.27
C ILE A 93 2.02 0.77 -20.54
N THR A 94 0.93 0.13 -20.95
CA THR A 94 0.07 0.66 -22.01
C THR A 94 -0.89 1.71 -21.47
N ARG A 95 -1.42 2.56 -22.34
CA ARG A 95 -2.46 3.54 -21.97
C ARG A 95 -3.70 2.84 -21.38
N ASP A 96 -4.13 1.74 -21.97
CA ASP A 96 -5.28 0.96 -21.47
C ASP A 96 -5.02 0.44 -20.05
N LYS A 97 -3.81 -0.08 -19.78
CA LYS A 97 -3.45 -0.55 -18.44
C LYS A 97 -3.38 0.59 -17.42
N ALA A 98 -2.91 1.75 -17.84
CA ALA A 98 -2.91 2.95 -17.00
C ALA A 98 -4.35 3.39 -16.64
N THR A 99 -5.25 3.42 -17.63
CA THR A 99 -6.67 3.72 -17.44
C THR A 99 -7.33 2.72 -16.48
N GLU A 100 -7.08 1.43 -16.68
CA GLU A 100 -7.60 0.34 -15.84
C GLU A 100 -7.06 0.41 -14.39
N THR A 101 -5.79 0.78 -14.24
CA THR A 101 -5.16 0.99 -12.92
C THR A 101 -5.83 2.17 -12.22
N LYS A 102 -5.97 3.31 -12.92
CA LYS A 102 -6.58 4.51 -12.37
C LYS A 102 -8.04 4.29 -11.97
N SER A 103 -8.82 3.52 -12.74
CA SER A 103 -10.23 3.26 -12.43
C SER A 103 -10.44 2.47 -11.14
N ARG A 104 -9.41 1.79 -10.60
CA ARG A 104 -9.48 1.11 -9.30
C ARG A 104 -9.26 2.04 -8.12
N ILE A 105 -8.72 3.24 -8.34
CA ILE A 105 -8.42 4.21 -7.30
C ILE A 105 -9.61 5.17 -7.16
N THR A 106 -10.26 5.11 -6.00
CA THR A 106 -11.33 6.05 -5.63
C THR A 106 -10.89 6.87 -4.42
N THR A 107 -11.53 8.02 -4.20
CA THR A 107 -11.16 8.94 -3.12
C THR A 107 -12.39 9.36 -2.33
N THR A 108 -12.23 9.66 -1.06
CA THR A 108 -13.28 10.21 -0.20
C THR A 108 -12.69 11.13 0.86
N THR A 109 -13.55 11.96 1.46
CA THR A 109 -13.26 12.72 2.68
C THR A 109 -13.96 12.13 3.91
N SER A 110 -14.70 11.02 3.75
CA SER A 110 -15.49 10.41 4.82
C SER A 110 -14.90 9.08 5.28
N ILE A 111 -14.54 9.00 6.56
CA ILE A 111 -14.03 7.76 7.17
C ILE A 111 -15.11 6.68 7.26
N SER A 112 -16.40 7.03 7.30
CA SER A 112 -17.49 6.05 7.42
C SER A 112 -17.57 5.07 6.25
N GLU A 113 -17.06 5.47 5.08
CA GLU A 113 -16.99 4.63 3.88
C GLU A 113 -15.94 3.49 3.99
N PHE A 114 -15.20 3.42 5.10
CA PHE A 114 -14.20 2.38 5.35
C PHE A 114 -14.76 1.20 6.16
N SER A 115 -16.02 1.27 6.58
CA SER A 115 -16.69 0.23 7.38
C SER A 115 -16.71 -1.17 6.73
N THR A 116 -16.69 -1.22 5.39
CA THR A 116 -16.73 -2.47 4.60
C THR A 116 -15.37 -2.90 4.05
N MET A 117 -14.27 -2.25 4.45
CA MET A 117 -12.93 -2.58 3.95
C MET A 117 -12.39 -3.83 4.65
N ASP A 118 -11.74 -4.72 3.89
CA ASP A 118 -11.12 -5.93 4.42
C ASP A 118 -9.72 -5.64 4.99
N PHE A 119 -9.03 -4.65 4.40
CA PHE A 119 -7.67 -4.27 4.76
C PHE A 119 -7.50 -2.75 4.64
N ILE A 120 -6.97 -2.10 5.68
CA ILE A 120 -6.77 -0.65 5.71
C ILE A 120 -5.30 -0.35 5.99
N ILE A 121 -4.68 0.53 5.18
CA ILE A 121 -3.30 0.99 5.36
C ILE A 121 -3.30 2.46 5.74
N GLU A 122 -2.80 2.77 6.92
CA GLU A 122 -2.62 4.13 7.41
C GLU A 122 -1.26 4.69 6.96
N ALA A 123 -1.26 5.85 6.28
CA ALA A 123 -0.10 6.56 5.77
C ALA A 123 -0.19 8.09 5.96
N ILE A 124 -0.67 8.52 7.13
CA ILE A 124 -0.76 9.89 7.61
C ILE A 124 0.57 10.34 8.26
N PRO A 125 0.73 11.65 8.57
CA PRO A 125 1.92 12.15 9.26
C PRO A 125 2.30 11.37 10.53
N GLU A 126 3.59 11.38 10.88
CA GLU A 126 4.14 10.71 12.07
C GLU A 126 3.79 11.47 13.35
N ASP A 127 2.51 11.47 13.69
CA ASP A 127 1.96 11.99 14.94
C ASP A 127 1.26 10.85 15.70
N VAL A 128 1.67 10.63 16.95
CA VAL A 128 1.20 9.49 17.75
C VAL A 128 -0.26 9.63 18.11
N ASP A 129 -0.71 10.83 18.46
CA ASP A 129 -2.07 11.07 18.94
C ASP A 129 -3.05 10.98 17.76
N LEU A 130 -2.69 11.57 16.62
CA LEU A 130 -3.45 11.47 15.39
C LEU A 130 -3.62 10.01 14.93
N LYS A 131 -2.54 9.23 14.93
CA LYS A 131 -2.61 7.81 14.55
C LYS A 131 -3.48 7.03 15.52
N ARG A 132 -3.33 7.22 16.83
CA ARG A 132 -4.19 6.56 17.82
C ARG A 132 -5.66 6.92 17.64
N GLU A 133 -5.98 8.19 17.36
CA GLU A 133 -7.34 8.63 17.08
C GLU A 133 -7.93 7.96 15.83
N ILE A 134 -7.16 7.92 14.73
CA ILE A 134 -7.57 7.23 13.49
C ILE A 134 -7.81 5.75 13.74
N PHE A 135 -6.90 5.06 14.43
CA PHE A 135 -7.05 3.63 14.72
C PHE A 135 -8.23 3.34 15.64
N ALA A 136 -8.51 4.19 16.63
CA ALA A 136 -9.70 4.07 17.48
C ALA A 136 -11.00 4.27 16.68
N LYS A 137 -11.02 5.20 15.72
CA LYS A 137 -12.17 5.40 14.82
C LYS A 137 -12.37 4.21 13.88
N LEU A 138 -11.28 3.70 13.30
CA LEU A 138 -11.33 2.51 12.44
C LEU A 138 -11.81 1.29 13.22
N ASP A 139 -11.34 1.09 14.45
CA ASP A 139 -11.78 0.02 15.34
C ASP A 139 -13.31 0.02 15.55
N GLN A 140 -13.92 1.20 15.69
CA GLN A 140 -15.36 1.34 15.91
C GLN A 140 -16.21 1.03 14.68
N ILE A 141 -15.72 1.35 13.47
CA ILE A 141 -16.55 1.28 12.26
C ILE A 141 -16.31 0.02 11.42
N THR A 142 -15.18 -0.67 11.62
CA THR A 142 -14.79 -1.83 10.82
C THR A 142 -15.15 -3.14 11.52
N SER A 143 -15.37 -4.19 10.73
CA SER A 143 -15.55 -5.56 11.22
C SER A 143 -14.36 -6.00 12.09
N ASP A 144 -14.60 -6.93 13.02
CA ASP A 144 -13.55 -7.58 13.82
C ASP A 144 -12.53 -8.33 12.96
N ASP A 145 -12.91 -8.67 11.73
CA ASP A 145 -12.02 -9.36 10.80
C ASP A 145 -11.07 -8.44 10.03
N THR A 146 -11.39 -7.14 9.90
CA THR A 146 -10.61 -6.16 9.14
C THR A 146 -9.20 -6.01 9.69
N ILE A 147 -8.21 -6.07 8.80
CA ILE A 147 -6.80 -5.84 9.15
C ILE A 147 -6.50 -4.35 9.08
N LEU A 148 -5.87 -3.82 10.14
CA LEU A 148 -5.48 -2.42 10.26
C LEU A 148 -3.95 -2.31 10.23
N ALA A 149 -3.39 -1.94 9.09
CA ALA A 149 -1.96 -1.77 8.90
C ALA A 149 -1.54 -0.30 9.07
N THR A 150 -0.37 -0.05 9.66
CA THR A 150 0.26 1.28 9.66
C THR A 150 1.57 1.26 8.87
N ASN A 151 1.78 2.30 8.07
CA ASN A 151 3.03 2.59 7.37
C ASN A 151 4.04 3.37 8.25
N THR A 152 3.81 3.46 9.56
CA THR A 152 4.71 4.20 10.45
C THR A 152 6.15 3.71 10.37
N SER A 153 7.11 4.64 10.46
CA SER A 153 8.54 4.34 10.42
C SER A 153 9.17 4.35 11.81
N SER A 154 8.59 5.10 12.74
CA SER A 154 9.24 5.43 14.01
C SER A 154 8.36 5.18 15.24
N ILE A 155 7.05 5.04 15.06
CA ILE A 155 6.11 4.86 16.17
C ILE A 155 5.94 3.36 16.45
N SER A 156 5.97 2.99 17.72
CA SER A 156 5.69 1.62 18.15
C SER A 156 4.29 1.19 17.69
N ILE A 157 4.24 0.09 16.92
CA ILE A 157 2.99 -0.53 16.48
C ILE A 157 2.13 -0.91 17.70
N THR A 158 2.73 -1.42 18.78
CA THR A 158 2.03 -1.74 20.03
C THR A 158 1.34 -0.50 20.63
N LYS A 159 1.97 0.67 20.54
CA LYS A 159 1.39 1.94 21.05
C LYS A 159 0.18 2.40 20.23
N ILE A 160 0.18 2.14 18.92
CA ILE A 160 -0.95 2.39 18.02
C ILE A 160 -2.05 1.35 18.28
N ALA A 161 -1.69 0.06 18.32
CA ALA A 161 -2.61 -1.05 18.55
C ALA A 161 -3.39 -0.93 19.87
N ALA A 162 -2.76 -0.39 20.91
CA ALA A 162 -3.39 -0.12 22.20
C ALA A 162 -4.55 0.88 22.16
N ALA A 163 -4.78 1.58 21.04
CA ALA A 163 -5.95 2.44 20.84
C ALA A 163 -7.17 1.67 20.29
N THR A 164 -7.05 0.37 20.04
CA THR A 164 -8.10 -0.48 19.45
C THR A 164 -8.53 -1.58 20.42
N LYS A 165 -9.74 -2.11 20.26
CA LYS A 165 -10.22 -3.31 20.96
C LYS A 165 -9.74 -4.61 20.32
N LYS A 166 -9.24 -4.55 19.08
CA LYS A 166 -8.67 -5.68 18.31
C LYS A 166 -7.18 -5.51 18.00
N PRO A 167 -6.28 -5.41 19.00
CA PRO A 167 -4.85 -5.17 18.77
C PRO A 167 -4.18 -6.27 17.94
N ALA A 168 -4.71 -7.50 17.95
CA ALA A 168 -4.21 -8.62 17.14
C ALA A 168 -4.43 -8.42 15.62
N LYS A 169 -5.32 -7.51 15.22
CA LYS A 169 -5.57 -7.13 13.82
C LYS A 169 -4.76 -5.91 13.39
N VAL A 170 -3.98 -5.32 14.30
CA VAL A 170 -3.12 -4.17 14.01
C VAL A 170 -1.71 -4.64 13.66
N ILE A 171 -1.24 -4.30 12.47
CA ILE A 171 0.07 -4.72 11.96
C ILE A 171 0.90 -3.54 11.46
N GLY A 172 2.21 -3.74 11.38
CA GLY A 172 3.10 -2.86 10.63
C GLY A 172 3.20 -3.29 9.18
N MET A 173 3.04 -2.36 8.25
CA MET A 173 3.26 -2.56 6.81
C MET A 173 4.06 -1.38 6.27
N HIS A 174 5.37 -1.45 6.42
CA HIS A 174 6.27 -0.35 6.10
C HIS A 174 6.70 -0.38 4.63
N PHE A 175 6.32 0.67 3.90
CA PHE A 175 6.76 0.94 2.53
C PHE A 175 7.95 1.90 2.53
N LEU A 176 8.94 1.63 1.68
CA LEU A 176 10.08 2.51 1.47
C LEU A 176 9.70 3.66 0.52
N ASN A 177 10.30 4.84 0.69
CA ASN A 177 10.14 5.98 -0.22
C ASN A 177 11.27 5.99 -1.26
N PRO A 178 11.00 6.11 -2.58
CA PRO A 178 9.67 6.13 -3.20
C PRO A 178 9.00 4.77 -3.06
N VAL A 179 7.70 4.78 -2.72
CA VAL A 179 6.87 3.57 -2.72
C VAL A 179 7.10 2.90 -4.06
N PRO A 180 7.58 1.65 -4.14
CA PRO A 180 8.15 1.10 -5.37
C PRO A 180 7.30 1.39 -6.60
N ILE A 181 7.70 2.41 -7.37
CA ILE A 181 6.99 2.80 -8.58
C ILE A 181 7.68 2.03 -9.70
N MET A 182 7.00 0.97 -10.14
CA MET A 182 7.26 0.16 -11.34
C MET A 182 8.72 0.19 -11.81
N GLY A 183 9.48 -0.84 -11.43
CA GLY A 183 10.85 -1.08 -11.92
C GLY A 183 10.87 -1.33 -13.41
#